data_AF-A0A316IHL9-F1
#
_entry.id   AF-A0A316IHL9-F1
#
_cell.length_a   1.000
_cell.length_b   1.000
_cell.length_c   1.000
_cell.angle_alpha   90.00
_cell.angle_beta   90.00
_cell.angle_gamma   90.00
#
_symmetry.space_group_name_H-M   'P 1'
#
loop_
_entity.id
_entity.type
_entity.pdbx_description
1 polymer ?
#
loop_
_entity_poly.entity_id
_entity_poly.type
_entity_poly.pdbx_seq_one_letter_code
_entity_poly.pdbx_strand_id
1 'polypeptide(L)' 'MSALLIVLAGLPGGGKTTLARALAARLGATHLRIDTIEQTLRRAGLAPECEG' A
#
# COMPACT_ATOMS: atom_id res chain seq x y z
N MET A 1 7.59 -13.59 17.67
CA MET A 1 7.46 -13.28 16.23
C MET A 1 7.19 -11.79 16.08
N SER A 2 8.04 -11.06 15.37
CA SER A 2 7.86 -9.63 15.08
C SER A 2 7.14 -9.46 13.74
N ALA A 3 6.15 -8.58 13.67
CA ALA A 3 5.49 -8.22 12.42
C ALA A 3 6.34 -7.22 11.61
N LEU A 4 6.38 -7.37 10.28
CA LEU A 4 7.12 -6.49 9.37
C LEU A 4 6.16 -5.87 8.35
N LEU A 5 6.12 -4.54 8.29
CA LEU A 5 5.40 -3.76 7.27
C LEU A 5 6.42 -3.00 6.42
N ILE A 6 6.33 -3.16 5.10
CA ILE A 6 7.21 -2.48 4.13
C ILE A 6 6.36 -1.53 3.29
N VAL A 7 6.71 -0.24 3.33
CA VAL A 7 6.02 0.82 2.57
C VAL A 7 6.91 1.31 1.45
N LEU A 8 6.43 1.28 0.21
CA LEU A 8 7.15 1.75 -0.98
C LEU A 8 6.53 3.07 -1.49
N ALA A 9 7.32 4.14 -1.51
CA ALA A 9 6.90 5.48 -1.97
C ALA A 9 7.75 5.95 -3.17
N GLY A 10 7.23 6.91 -3.95
CA GLY A 10 7.93 7.49 -5.12
C GLY A 10 6.98 7.89 -6.27
N LEU A 11 7.50 8.57 -7.30
CA LEU A 11 6.71 9.08 -8.42
C LEU A 11 5.94 7.99 -9.19
N PRO A 12 4.81 8.34 -9.85
CA PRO A 12 4.15 7.44 -10.80
C PRO A 12 5.13 6.92 -11.85
N GLY A 13 5.03 5.63 -12.20
CA GLY A 13 5.94 4.98 -13.15
C GLY A 13 7.27 4.48 -12.57
N GLY A 14 7.63 4.79 -11.31
CA GLY A 14 8.90 4.38 -10.69
C GLY A 14 9.05 2.88 -10.32
N GLY A 15 8.22 1.98 -10.88
CA GLY A 15 8.39 0.53 -10.69
C GLY A 15 8.02 -0.05 -9.31
N LYS A 16 7.47 0.75 -8.38
CA LYS A 16 7.10 0.31 -7.01
C LYS A 16 6.25 -0.96 -6.98
N THR A 17 5.24 -1.04 -7.86
CA THR A 17 4.35 -2.22 -7.94
C THR A 17 5.11 -3.48 -8.37
N THR A 18 6.08 -3.34 -9.27
CA THR A 18 6.93 -4.45 -9.71
C THR A 18 7.80 -4.95 -8.56
N LEU A 19 8.45 -4.03 -7.85
CA LEU A 19 9.28 -4.37 -6.69
C LEU A 19 8.45 -5.01 -5.56
N ALA A 20 7.28 -4.45 -5.25
CA ALA A 20 6.41 -4.94 -4.19
C ALA A 20 5.98 -6.40 -4.42
N ARG A 21 5.59 -6.74 -5.66
CA ARG A 21 5.20 -8.11 -6.04
C ARG A 21 6.36 -9.09 -5.92
N ALA A 22 7.53 -8.72 -6.44
CA ALA A 22 8.72 -9.57 -6.36
C ALA A 22 9.17 -9.78 -4.91
N LEU A 23 9.14 -8.73 -4.09
CA LEU A 23 9.51 -8.78 -2.69
C LEU A 23 8.53 -9.63 -1.87
N ALA A 24 7.22 -9.46 -2.10
CA ALA A 24 6.17 -10.27 -1.49
C ALA A 24 6.36 -11.77 -1.78
N ALA A 25 6.61 -12.12 -3.03
CA ALA A 25 6.88 -13.51 -3.43
C ALA A 25 8.13 -14.09 -2.74
N ARG A 26 9.19 -13.29 -2.60
CA ARG A 26 10.44 -13.72 -1.95
C ARG A 26 10.32 -13.86 -0.43
N LEU A 27 9.50 -13.04 0.21
CA LEU A 27 9.31 -13.03 1.66
C LEU A 27 8.14 -13.90 2.13
N GLY A 28 7.36 -14.48 1.22
CA GLY A 28 6.08 -15.11 1.57
C GLY A 28 5.07 -14.12 2.17
N ALA A 29 5.20 -12.84 1.83
CA ALA A 29 4.37 -11.76 2.36
C ALA A 29 3.20 -11.43 1.43
N THR A 30 2.16 -10.79 1.96
CA THR A 30 1.02 -10.30 1.17
C THR A 30 1.33 -8.92 0.58
N HIS A 31 1.12 -8.76 -0.72
CA HIS A 31 1.17 -7.44 -1.37
C HIS A 31 -0.16 -6.71 -1.19
N LEU A 32 -0.16 -5.64 -0.37
CA LEU A 32 -1.32 -4.77 -0.15
C LEU A 32 -1.25 -3.51 -1.02
N ARG A 33 -2.33 -3.22 -1.75
CA ARG A 33 -2.47 -1.95 -2.49
C ARG A 33 -3.16 -0.90 -1.62
N ILE A 34 -2.48 0.22 -1.40
CA ILE A 34 -3.02 1.29 -0.56
C ILE A 34 -4.25 1.98 -1.18
N ASP A 35 -4.32 2.09 -2.52
CA ASP A 35 -5.48 2.70 -3.22
C ASP A 35 -6.82 2.08 -2.78
N THR A 36 -6.85 0.75 -2.67
CA THR A 36 -8.04 -0.02 -2.30
C THR A 36 -8.42 0.21 -0.85
N ILE A 37 -7.42 0.34 0.03
CA ILE A 37 -7.65 0.69 1.45
C ILE A 37 -8.20 2.11 1.54
N GLU A 38 -7.57 3.06 0.86
CA GLU A 38 -8.02 4.46 0.88
C GLU A 38 -9.44 4.61 0.33
N GLN A 39 -9.78 3.93 -0.77
CA GLN A 39 -11.15 3.91 -1.29
C GLN A 39 -12.13 3.29 -0.29
N THR A 40 -11.76 2.21 0.38
CA THR A 40 -12.59 1.56 1.40
C THR A 40 -12.79 2.47 2.61
N LEU A 41 -11.73 3.13 3.08
CA LEU A 41 -11.79 4.09 4.18
C LEU A 41 -12.64 5.32 3.81
N ARG A 42 -12.50 5.84 2.58
CA ARG A 42 -13.36 6.92 2.05
C ARG A 42 -14.83 6.51 2.03
N ARG A 43 -15.15 5.32 1.51
CA ARG A 43 -16.53 4.79 1.49
C ARG A 43 -17.10 4.56 2.88
N ALA A 44 -16.26 4.20 3.85
CA ALA A 44 -16.65 4.02 5.24
C ALA A 44 -16.81 5.35 6.02
N GLY A 45 -16.57 6.51 5.38
CA GLY A 45 -16.58 7.81 6.06
C GLY A 45 -15.42 8.00 7.05
N LEU A 46 -14.35 7.22 6.91
CA LEU A 46 -13.18 7.20 7.80
C LEU A 46 -11.94 7.87 7.18
N ALA A 47 -12.03 8.31 5.93
CA ALA A 47 -10.94 9.06 5.33
C ALA A 47 -10.90 10.47 5.93
N PRO A 48 -9.71 10.99 6.27
CA PRO A 48 -9.59 12.36 6.71
C PRO A 48 -10.17 13.27 5.62
N GLU A 49 -11.07 14.17 6.03
CA GLU A 49 -11.43 15.32 5.22
C GLU A 49 -10.13 16.09 4.99
N CYS A 50 -9.58 16.01 3.77
CA CYS A 50 -8.58 16.99 3.40
C CYS A 50 -9.32 18.31 3.24
N GLU A 51 -9.43 19.08 4.33
CA GLU A 51 -9.64 20.52 4.21
C GLU A 51 -8.39 21.10 3.53
N GLY A 52 -8.58 21.62 2.31
CA GLY A 52 -7.55 22.21 1.47
C GLY A 52 -7.93 22.19 0.00
#